data_AF-A0A1F7W969-F1
#
_entry.id   AF-A0A1F7W969-F1
#
_cell.length_a   1.000
_cell.length_b   1.000
_cell.length_c   1.000
_cell.angle_alpha   90.00
_cell.angle_beta   90.00
_cell.angle_gamma   90.00
#
_symmetry.space_group_name_H-M   'P 1'
#
loop_
_entity.id
_entity.type
_entity.pdbx_description
1 polymer ?
#
loop_
_entity_poly.entity_id
_entity_poly.type
_entity_poly.pdbx_seq_one_letter_code
_entity_poly.pdbx_strand_id
1 'polypeptide(L)'
;MKNACQSCKAGVDAWNERCGGCGFTIVLEPDEKIRARYLRGPSLGALMWTQGWTFGSRLYVWFLISLIPVAGFVALFACLLFGRRWSWKYGGWTDWEEFRSRMRLLDAIALLWILGLFVGWLLLRKGS
;
A
#
# COMPACT_ATOMS: atom_id res chain seq x y z
N MET A 1 13.49 -2.50 -4.07
CA MET A 1 13.74 -1.50 -5.15
C MET A 1 13.79 -2.12 -6.57
N LYS A 2 12.80 -1.87 -7.46
CA LYS A 2 12.79 -2.41 -8.86
C LYS A 2 13.07 -1.39 -9.98
N ASN A 3 13.18 -0.09 -9.67
CA ASN A 3 13.33 0.99 -10.67
C ASN A 3 14.63 1.81 -10.53
N ALA A 4 15.58 1.38 -9.69
CA ALA A 4 16.90 2.02 -9.65
C ALA A 4 17.69 1.55 -10.88
N CYS A 5 18.29 2.49 -11.62
CA CYS A 5 19.19 2.15 -12.72
C CYS A 5 20.27 1.19 -12.20
N GLN A 6 20.55 0.11 -12.95
CA GLN A 6 21.52 -0.91 -12.51
C GLN A 6 22.91 -0.30 -12.26
N SER A 7 23.29 0.74 -13.00
CA SER A 7 24.54 1.47 -12.77
C SER A 7 24.55 2.22 -11.43
N CYS A 8 23.45 2.88 -11.05
CA CYS A 8 23.34 3.57 -9.77
C CYS A 8 23.38 2.59 -8.59
N LYS A 9 22.74 1.42 -8.74
CA LYS A 9 22.79 0.38 -7.72
C LYS A 9 24.20 -0.17 -7.55
N ALA A 10 24.87 -0.52 -8.66
CA ALA A 10 26.25 -1.00 -8.65
C ALA A 10 27.23 0.03 -8.03
N GLY A 11 27.02 1.32 -8.30
CA GLY A 11 27.83 2.40 -7.69
C GLY A 11 27.66 2.49 -6.17
N VAL A 12 26.43 2.38 -5.68
CA VAL A 12 26.14 2.40 -4.24
C VAL A 12 26.65 1.14 -3.53
N ASP A 13 26.50 -0.03 -4.15
CA ASP A 13 27.04 -1.28 -3.62
C ASP A 13 28.58 -1.20 -3.51
N ALA A 14 29.26 -0.70 -4.55
CA ALA A 14 30.71 -0.49 -4.54
C ALA A 14 31.17 0.54 -3.49
N TRP A 15 30.38 1.59 -3.23
CA TRP A 15 30.68 2.55 -2.16
C TRP A 15 30.46 1.96 -0.77
N ASN A 16 29.42 1.14 -0.59
CA ASN A 16 29.16 0.46 0.67
C ASN A 16 30.26 -0.55 1.02
N GLU A 17 30.80 -1.26 0.03
CA GLU A 17 31.97 -2.14 0.25
C GLU A 17 33.21 -1.35 0.70
N ARG A 18 33.44 -0.17 0.11
CA ARG A 18 34.58 0.70 0.50
C ARG A 18 34.38 1.36 1.86
N CYS A 19 33.14 1.69 2.21
CA CYS A 19 32.78 2.34 3.47
C CYS A 19 32.44 1.37 4.61
N GLY A 20 32.63 0.06 4.43
CA GLY A 20 32.29 -0.96 5.42
C GLY A 20 32.94 -0.77 6.80
N GLY A 21 34.09 -0.08 6.87
CA GLY A 21 34.77 0.26 8.13
C GLY A 21 34.26 1.53 8.83
N CYS A 22 33.40 2.32 8.19
CA CYS A 22 32.97 3.62 8.70
C CYS A 22 31.72 3.56 9.57
N GLY A 23 31.04 2.40 9.64
CA GLY A 23 29.81 2.22 10.41
C GLY A 23 28.56 2.88 9.79
N PHE A 24 28.64 3.35 8.54
CA PHE A 24 27.51 3.95 7.81
C PHE A 24 27.19 3.15 6.55
N THR A 25 25.90 3.07 6.20
CA THR A 25 25.41 2.46 4.95
C THR A 25 24.71 3.50 4.09
N ILE A 26 25.10 3.58 2.81
CA ILE A 26 24.49 4.45 1.82
C ILE A 26 23.25 3.75 1.29
N VAL A 27 22.10 4.42 1.42
CA VAL A 27 20.79 3.91 0.96
C VAL A 27 20.21 4.89 -0.06
N LEU A 28 19.75 4.36 -1.20
CA LEU A 28 19.03 5.12 -2.21
C LEU A 28 17.57 5.29 -1.78
N GLU A 29 17.26 6.39 -1.11
CA GLU A 29 15.87 6.76 -0.85
C GLU A 29 15.23 7.44 -2.08
N PRO A 30 13.97 7.14 -2.42
CA PRO A 30 13.26 7.84 -3.47
C PRO A 30 13.02 9.31 -3.08
N ASP A 31 13.19 10.22 -4.04
CA ASP A 31 12.90 11.65 -3.90
C ASP A 31 11.56 11.89 -3.18
N GLU A 32 11.55 12.82 -2.22
CA GLU A 32 10.39 13.12 -1.37
C GLU A 32 9.12 13.39 -2.20
N LYS A 33 9.30 13.97 -3.40
CA LYS A 33 8.22 14.22 -4.36
C LYS A 33 7.51 12.94 -4.81
N ILE A 34 8.25 11.85 -5.02
CA ILE A 34 7.68 10.56 -5.43
C ILE A 34 6.92 9.91 -4.27
N ARG A 35 7.47 9.99 -3.06
CA ARG A 35 6.82 9.52 -1.83
C ARG A 35 5.50 10.27 -1.61
N ALA A 36 5.51 11.60 -1.71
CA ALA A 36 4.33 12.43 -1.57
C ALA A 36 3.26 12.13 -2.65
N ARG A 37 3.67 11.90 -3.89
CA ARG A 37 2.76 11.50 -4.98
C ARG A 37 2.07 10.16 -4.68
N TYR A 38 2.82 9.17 -4.20
CA TYR A 38 2.25 7.86 -3.85
C TYR A 38 1.23 7.95 -2.70
N LEU A 39 1.52 8.75 -1.66
CA LEU A 39 0.63 8.96 -0.52
C LEU A 39 -0.67 9.69 -0.87
N ARG A 40 -0.66 10.51 -1.92
CA ARG A 40 -1.85 11.21 -2.46
C ARG A 40 -2.63 10.35 -3.47
N GLY A 41 -2.04 9.25 -3.93
CA GLY A 41 -2.68 8.40 -4.94
C GLY A 41 -3.80 7.55 -4.33
N PRO A 42 -4.92 7.37 -5.05
CA PRO A 42 -6.00 6.54 -4.56
C PRO A 42 -5.58 5.07 -4.36
N SER A 43 -6.15 4.40 -3.36
CA SER A 43 -5.96 2.96 -3.13
C SER A 43 -7.13 2.16 -3.68
N LEU A 44 -6.85 1.31 -4.67
CA LEU A 44 -7.83 0.38 -5.23
C LEU A 44 -8.31 -0.61 -4.17
N GLY A 45 -7.44 -1.02 -3.25
CA GLY A 45 -7.80 -1.85 -2.12
C GLY A 45 -8.84 -1.20 -1.21
N ALA A 46 -8.67 0.09 -0.90
CA ALA A 46 -9.65 0.84 -0.11
C ALA A 46 -11.01 0.96 -0.81
N LEU A 47 -11.03 1.09 -2.14
CA LEU A 47 -12.27 1.17 -2.93
C LEU A 47 -13.04 -0.14 -2.96
N MET A 48 -12.33 -1.26 -3.16
CA MET A 48 -12.94 -2.53 -3.51
C MET A 48 -13.12 -3.45 -2.31
N TRP A 49 -12.41 -3.18 -1.21
CA TRP A 49 -12.50 -3.94 0.03
C TRP A 49 -12.15 -3.06 1.25
N THR A 50 -12.94 -2.02 1.50
CA THR A 50 -12.67 -0.99 2.52
C THR A 50 -12.42 -1.57 3.91
N GLN A 51 -13.21 -2.54 4.36
CA GLN A 51 -13.07 -3.14 5.69
C GLN A 51 -11.75 -3.91 5.83
N GLY A 52 -11.45 -4.81 4.89
CA GLY A 52 -10.20 -5.56 4.92
C GLY A 52 -8.98 -4.66 4.74
N TRP A 53 -9.13 -3.62 3.91
CA TRP A 53 -8.07 -2.64 3.67
C TRP A 53 -7.79 -1.76 4.88
N THR A 54 -8.81 -1.23 5.57
CA THR A 54 -8.63 -0.38 6.77
C THR A 54 -8.00 -1.16 7.91
N PHE A 55 -8.38 -2.43 8.09
CA PHE A 55 -7.71 -3.32 9.04
C PHE A 55 -6.24 -3.58 8.65
N GLY A 56 -6.00 -3.97 7.39
CA GLY A 56 -4.65 -4.30 6.91
C GLY A 56 -3.69 -3.11 6.82
N SER A 57 -4.22 -1.90 6.69
CA SER A 57 -3.50 -0.63 6.70
C SER A 57 -3.31 -0.03 8.10
N ARG A 58 -3.68 -0.78 9.15
CA ARG A 58 -3.57 -0.36 10.56
C ARG A 58 -4.40 0.89 10.90
N LEU A 59 -5.49 1.12 10.17
CA LEU A 59 -6.46 2.19 10.40
C LEU A 59 -7.69 1.65 11.15
N TYR A 60 -7.48 1.11 12.35
CA TYR A 60 -8.51 0.38 13.10
C TYR A 60 -9.75 1.22 13.45
N VAL A 61 -9.58 2.52 13.68
CA VAL A 61 -10.72 3.43 13.90
C VAL A 61 -11.60 3.50 12.65
N TRP A 62 -10.98 3.60 11.47
CA TRP A 62 -11.71 3.63 10.20
C TRP A 62 -12.35 2.27 9.87
N PHE A 63 -11.73 1.17 10.30
CA PHE A 63 -12.35 -0.14 10.24
C PHE A 63 -13.66 -0.17 11.02
N LEU A 64 -13.68 0.28 12.27
CA LEU A 64 -14.92 0.32 13.08
C LEU A 64 -15.98 1.22 12.44
N ILE A 65 -15.59 2.39 11.94
CA ILE A 65 -16.51 3.30 11.24
C ILE A 65 -17.08 2.63 9.97
N SER A 66 -16.25 1.85 9.26
CA SER A 66 -16.65 1.18 8.01
C SER A 66 -17.69 0.06 8.19
N LEU A 67 -17.90 -0.42 9.42
CA LEU A 67 -18.93 -1.41 9.74
C LEU A 67 -20.33 -0.81 9.89
N ILE A 68 -20.43 0.51 10.09
CA ILE A 68 -21.70 1.23 10.21
C ILE A 68 -22.21 1.48 8.78
N PRO A 69 -23.43 1.05 8.40
CA PRO A 69 -23.90 1.12 7.01
C PRO A 69 -23.82 2.52 6.38
N VAL A 70 -24.21 3.56 7.12
CA VAL A 70 -24.21 4.95 6.63
C VAL A 70 -22.80 5.56 6.68
N ALA A 71 -22.06 5.32 7.76
CA ALA A 71 -20.70 5.84 7.90
C ALA A 71 -19.68 5.08 7.04
N GLY A 72 -20.05 3.90 6.52
CA GLY A 72 -19.25 3.06 5.64
C GLY A 72 -18.92 3.75 4.31
N PHE A 73 -19.86 4.49 3.73
CA PHE A 73 -19.59 5.28 2.53
C PHE A 73 -18.60 6.42 2.82
N VAL A 74 -18.75 7.10 3.96
CA VAL A 74 -17.80 8.14 4.38
C VAL A 74 -16.41 7.55 4.58
N ALA A 75 -16.32 6.40 5.27
CA ALA A 75 -15.06 5.69 5.47
C ALA A 75 -14.42 5.26 4.13
N LEU A 76 -15.22 4.80 3.16
CA LEU A 76 -14.76 4.42 1.83
C LEU A 76 -14.11 5.61 1.11
N PHE A 77 -14.81 6.74 0.98
CA PHE A 77 -14.25 7.91 0.27
C PHE A 77 -13.06 8.52 1.00
N ALA A 78 -13.12 8.59 2.34
CA ALA A 78 -12.03 9.08 3.16
C ALA A 78 -10.77 8.20 3.03
N CYS A 79 -10.92 6.87 3.12
CA CYS A 79 -9.81 5.94 3.01
C CYS A 79 -9.27 5.81 1.59
N LEU A 80 -10.12 5.96 0.57
CA LEU A 80 -9.70 5.96 -0.83
C LEU A 80 -8.70 7.08 -1.12
N LEU A 81 -8.99 8.30 -0.66
CA LEU A 81 -8.19 9.50 -0.98
C LEU A 81 -7.08 9.76 0.04
N PHE A 82 -7.36 9.56 1.32
CA PHE A 82 -6.45 9.94 2.41
C PHE A 82 -5.91 8.76 3.21
N GLY A 83 -6.45 7.55 2.99
CA GLY A 83 -6.09 6.38 3.78
C GLY A 83 -4.59 6.07 3.74
N ARG A 84 -3.93 6.13 2.57
CA ARG A 84 -2.48 5.90 2.49
C ARG A 84 -1.69 6.91 3.32
N ARG A 85 -2.08 8.18 3.30
CA ARG A 85 -1.46 9.24 4.10
C ARG A 85 -1.65 9.01 5.60
N TRP A 86 -2.87 8.67 6.02
CA TRP A 86 -3.16 8.40 7.43
C TRP A 86 -2.49 7.13 7.92
N SER A 87 -2.49 6.07 7.12
CA SER A 87 -1.81 4.83 7.42
C SER A 87 -0.31 5.07 7.58
N TRP A 88 0.31 5.86 6.71
CA TRP A 88 1.72 6.23 6.86
C TRP A 88 2.00 7.02 8.14
N LYS A 89 1.13 7.99 8.47
CA LYS A 89 1.31 8.86 9.65
C LYS A 89 1.04 8.17 10.99
N TYR A 90 0.03 7.30 11.05
CA TYR A 90 -0.48 6.74 12.31
C TYR A 90 -0.30 5.23 12.43
N GLY A 91 0.08 4.53 11.36
CA GLY A 91 0.19 3.07 11.33
C GLY A 91 1.46 2.50 11.96
N GLY A 92 2.42 3.34 12.38
CA GLY A 92 3.64 2.87 13.06
C GLY A 92 4.47 1.89 12.20
N TRP A 93 4.67 2.21 10.93
CA TRP A 93 5.49 1.40 10.01
C TRP A 93 6.96 1.57 10.33
N THR A 94 7.74 0.50 10.20
CA THR A 94 9.19 0.51 10.50
C THR A 94 9.95 1.28 9.44
N ASP A 95 9.59 1.04 8.17
CA ASP A 95 10.21 1.69 7.02
C ASP A 95 9.24 1.85 5.84
N TRP A 96 9.69 2.61 4.85
CA TRP A 96 8.89 2.94 3.68
C TRP A 96 8.66 1.75 2.73
N GLU A 97 9.60 0.80 2.68
CA GLU A 97 9.45 -0.40 1.85
C GLU A 97 8.46 -1.38 2.47
N GLU A 98 8.44 -1.54 3.81
CA GLU A 98 7.42 -2.27 4.56
C GLU A 98 6.02 -1.72 4.25
N PHE A 99 5.83 -0.41 4.43
CA PHE A 99 4.56 0.25 4.14
C PHE A 99 4.12 0.02 2.70
N ARG A 100 5.01 0.29 1.74
CA ARG A 100 4.68 0.18 0.31
C ARG A 100 4.39 -1.26 -0.10
N SER A 101 5.16 -2.22 0.42
CA SER A 101 4.94 -3.65 0.21
C SER A 101 3.56 -4.04 0.70
N ARG A 102 3.19 -3.61 1.92
CA ARG A 102 1.89 -3.90 2.50
C ARG A 102 0.74 -3.27 1.72
N MET A 103 0.86 -2.00 1.31
CA MET A 103 -0.17 -1.34 0.49
C MET A 103 -0.40 -2.06 -0.84
N ARG A 104 0.66 -2.51 -1.52
CA ARG A 104 0.54 -3.31 -2.75
C ARG A 104 -0.10 -4.67 -2.51
N LEU A 105 0.24 -5.34 -1.41
CA LEU A 105 -0.39 -6.61 -1.04
C LEU A 105 -1.90 -6.41 -0.86
N LEU A 106 -2.32 -5.37 -0.17
CA LEU A 106 -3.75 -5.07 0.04
C LEU A 106 -4.46 -4.72 -1.27
N ASP A 107 -3.85 -3.92 -2.14
CA ASP A 107 -4.39 -3.63 -3.48
C ASP A 107 -4.50 -4.92 -4.33
N ALA A 108 -3.52 -5.82 -4.25
CA ALA A 108 -3.53 -7.11 -4.96
C ALA A 108 -4.60 -8.08 -4.44
N ILE A 109 -4.78 -8.18 -3.12
CA ILE A 109 -5.83 -8.99 -2.52
C ILE A 109 -7.21 -8.47 -2.96
N ALA A 110 -7.40 -7.16 -2.99
CA ALA A 110 -8.65 -6.58 -3.47
C ALA A 110 -8.92 -6.88 -4.95
N LEU A 111 -7.88 -6.87 -5.80
CA LEU A 111 -8.02 -7.28 -7.20
C LEU A 111 -8.42 -8.77 -7.32
N LEU A 112 -7.77 -9.65 -6.56
CA LEU A 112 -8.11 -11.07 -6.53
C LEU A 112 -9.54 -11.31 -6.01
N TRP A 113 -9.97 -10.52 -5.02
CA TRP A 113 -11.32 -10.58 -4.48
C TRP A 113 -12.38 -10.25 -5.54
N ILE A 114 -12.21 -9.15 -6.28
CA ILE A 114 -13.11 -8.78 -7.39
C ILE A 114 -13.13 -9.85 -8.46
N LEU A 115 -11.95 -10.37 -8.83
CA LEU A 115 -11.84 -11.43 -9.83
C LEU A 115 -12.61 -12.68 -9.39
N GLY A 116 -12.49 -13.06 -8.11
CA GLY A 116 -13.25 -14.15 -7.51
C GLY A 116 -14.77 -13.92 -7.56
N LEU A 117 -15.24 -12.72 -7.20
CA LEU A 117 -16.65 -12.35 -7.31
C LEU A 117 -17.15 -12.42 -8.75
N PHE A 118 -16.36 -11.94 -9.71
CA PHE A 118 -16.71 -11.97 -11.13
C PHE A 118 -16.80 -13.41 -11.68
N VAL A 119 -15.81 -14.26 -11.35
CA VAL A 119 -15.84 -15.68 -11.74
C VAL A 119 -17.01 -16.41 -11.09
N GLY A 120 -17.24 -16.19 -9.79
CA GLY A 120 -18.38 -16.76 -9.08
C GLY A 120 -19.73 -16.36 -9.71
N TRP A 121 -19.87 -15.09 -10.07
CA TRP A 121 -21.05 -14.58 -10.79
C TRP A 121 -21.23 -15.26 -12.17
N LEU A 122 -20.16 -15.43 -12.94
CA LEU A 122 -20.23 -16.13 -14.23
C LEU A 122 -20.64 -17.60 -14.09
N LEU A 123 -20.16 -18.29 -13.05
CA LEU A 123 -20.52 -19.68 -12.77
C LEU A 123 -21.99 -19.80 -12.38
N LEU A 124 -22.49 -18.93 -11.50
CA LEU A 124 -23.90 -18.89 -11.11
C LEU A 124 -24.81 -18.58 -12.30
N ARG A 125 -24.41 -17.64 -13.17
CA ARG A 125 -25.17 -17.30 -14.37
C ARG A 125 -25.24 -18.42 -15.40
N LYS A 126 -24.20 -19.26 -15.51
CA LYS A 126 -24.21 -20.42 -16.43
C LYS A 126 -25.03 -21.59 -15.89
N GLY A 127 -25.25 -21.67 -14.59
CA GLY A 127 -26.02 -22.73 -13.93
C GLY A 127 -27.51 -22.44 -13.74
N SER A 128 -27.97 -21.22 -14.08
CA SER A 128 -29.37 -20.79 -14.08
C SER A 128 -29.89 -20.63 -15.51
#